data_AF-A0A8S1M850-F1
#
_entry.id   AF-A0A8S1M850-F1
#
_cell.length_a   1.000
_cell.length_b   1.000
_cell.length_c   1.000
_cell.angle_alpha   90.00
_cell.angle_beta   90.00
_cell.angle_gamma   90.00
#
_symmetry.space_group_name_H-M   'P 1'
#
loop_
_entity.id
_entity.type
_entity.pdbx_description
1 polymer ?
#
loop_
_entity_poly.entity_id
_entity_poly.type
_entity_poly.pdbx_seq_one_letter_code
_entity_poly.pdbx_strand_id
1 'polypeptide(L)'
;MNCLQYIKKCYENLRQKREGQDDSFRLSTQESEVRKKKILVLDLDETLVHCEFKENQNFNYETILDVWHKGVLYNVYLCRRPYLREFLKQMSVYYEIIIFTAGYESYCDKVLQYIDVDKHISDYFARSNCIFVNGNCLKDLAILDRPLDQLIFIDNNPNAFELQPDNGLLIPSFLDSDEDECLLRLIPFLKFMANKSSVKPVNQFLKDYETINGSLFSDTHITLQCHIDGEDGSLNEESCIIIDDVPKHRKTQTLMHHQSKSKQVQEARSQSLFSG
;
A
#
# COMPACT_ATOMS: atom_id res chain seq x y z
N MET A 1 -18.73 12.65 -17.93
CA MET A 1 -18.43 11.38 -17.23
C MET A 1 -16.93 11.22 -17.24
N ASN A 2 -16.28 11.26 -16.08
CA ASN A 2 -14.83 11.10 -15.96
C ASN A 2 -14.44 9.65 -16.38
N CYS A 3 -13.30 9.45 -17.05
CA CYS A 3 -12.79 8.12 -17.46
C CYS A 3 -12.86 7.06 -16.34
N LEU A 4 -12.56 7.46 -15.11
CA LEU A 4 -12.65 6.63 -13.90
C LEU A 4 -14.09 6.20 -13.60
N GLN A 5 -15.07 7.09 -13.73
CA GLN A 5 -16.49 6.74 -13.57
C GLN A 5 -16.96 5.78 -14.67
N TYR A 6 -16.49 5.98 -15.90
CA TYR A 6 -16.81 5.08 -17.01
C TYR A 6 -16.19 3.69 -16.79
N ILE A 7 -14.93 3.63 -16.36
CA ILE A 7 -14.26 2.36 -16.06
C ILE A 7 -14.91 1.66 -14.87
N LYS A 8 -15.26 2.38 -13.78
CA LYS A 8 -16.06 1.81 -12.69
C LYS A 8 -17.37 1.22 -13.19
N LYS A 9 -18.11 1.95 -14.04
CA LYS A 9 -19.36 1.47 -14.62
C LYS A 9 -19.14 0.24 -15.52
N CYS A 10 -18.12 0.25 -16.37
CA CYS A 10 -17.75 -0.91 -17.20
C CYS A 10 -17.37 -2.11 -16.34
N TYR A 11 -16.62 -1.87 -15.27
CA TYR A 11 -16.17 -2.87 -14.31
C TYR A 11 -17.36 -3.49 -13.56
N GLU A 12 -18.26 -2.68 -13.01
CA GLU A 12 -19.49 -3.16 -12.35
C GLU A 12 -20.35 -3.98 -13.32
N ASN A 13 -20.49 -3.53 -14.58
CA ASN A 13 -21.22 -4.26 -15.61
C ASN A 13 -20.56 -5.61 -15.96
N LEU A 14 -19.23 -5.67 -16.01
CA LEU A 14 -18.48 -6.92 -16.24
C LEU A 14 -18.61 -7.86 -15.04
N ARG A 15 -18.61 -7.33 -13.82
CA ARG A 15 -18.77 -8.11 -12.59
C ARG A 15 -20.18 -8.71 -12.48
N GLN A 16 -21.23 -7.91 -12.72
CA GLN A 16 -22.61 -8.41 -12.74
C GLN A 16 -22.84 -9.49 -13.79
N LYS A 17 -22.12 -9.45 -14.92
CA LYS A 17 -22.14 -10.53 -15.93
C LYS A 17 -21.48 -11.82 -15.45
N ARG A 18 -20.45 -11.75 -14.58
CA ARG A 18 -19.79 -12.94 -14.00
C ARG A 18 -20.60 -13.55 -12.86
N GLU A 19 -21.21 -12.72 -12.01
CA GLU A 19 -22.08 -13.17 -10.91
C GLU A 19 -23.37 -13.87 -11.41
N GLY A 20 -23.73 -13.71 -12.69
CA GLY A 20 -24.86 -14.39 -13.33
C GLY A 20 -24.59 -15.79 -13.90
N GLN A 21 -23.39 -16.38 -13.69
CA GLN A 21 -23.00 -17.63 -14.36
C GLN A 21 -22.56 -18.80 -13.47
N ASP A 22 -22.57 -18.69 -12.13
CA ASP A 22 -22.12 -19.81 -11.30
C ASP A 22 -23.01 -20.04 -10.08
N ASP A 23 -23.98 -20.95 -10.25
CA ASP A 23 -24.84 -21.43 -9.17
C ASP A 23 -24.97 -22.96 -9.27
N SER A 24 -23.85 -23.68 -9.22
CA SER A 24 -23.86 -25.09 -8.84
C SER A 24 -22.48 -25.60 -8.44
N PHE A 25 -22.28 -25.85 -7.14
CA PHE A 25 -21.88 -27.13 -6.54
C PHE A 25 -21.24 -26.87 -5.16
N ARG A 26 -22.02 -27.02 -4.08
CA ARG A 26 -21.48 -27.06 -2.71
C ARG A 26 -21.42 -28.51 -2.24
N LEU A 27 -20.23 -29.11 -2.30
CA LEU A 27 -19.94 -30.34 -1.57
C LEU A 27 -19.67 -29.97 -0.11
N SER A 28 -20.53 -30.45 0.79
CA SER A 28 -20.36 -30.32 2.23
C SER A 28 -19.45 -31.44 2.73
N THR A 29 -18.19 -31.14 3.01
CA THR A 29 -17.34 -31.98 3.84
C THR A 29 -17.36 -31.42 5.27
N GLN A 30 -17.72 -32.26 6.24
CA GLN A 30 -17.63 -31.95 7.66
C GLN A 30 -16.15 -31.90 8.07
N GLU A 31 -15.52 -30.75 7.87
CA GLU A 31 -14.25 -30.44 8.55
C GLU A 31 -14.57 -29.94 9.96
N SER A 32 -13.82 -30.45 10.94
CA SER A 32 -13.75 -29.91 12.30
C SER A 32 -13.69 -28.38 12.25
N GLU A 33 -14.41 -27.67 13.14
CA GLU A 33 -14.48 -26.20 13.22
C GLU A 33 -13.12 -25.54 13.52
N VAL A 34 -12.16 -25.69 12.61
CA VAL A 34 -11.00 -24.81 12.53
C VAL A 34 -11.57 -23.49 12.08
N ARG A 35 -11.62 -22.54 13.02
CA ARG A 35 -12.05 -21.18 12.74
C ARG A 35 -11.33 -20.68 11.49
N LYS A 36 -12.10 -20.49 10.41
CA LYS A 36 -11.54 -20.05 9.12
C LYS A 36 -10.84 -18.71 9.32
N LYS A 37 -9.57 -18.62 8.92
CA LYS A 37 -8.81 -17.37 8.95
C LYS A 37 -9.51 -16.32 8.09
N LYS A 38 -9.45 -15.06 8.52
CA LYS A 38 -9.86 -13.93 7.68
C LYS A 38 -8.79 -13.67 6.62
N ILE A 39 -9.04 -12.74 5.69
CA ILE A 39 -8.08 -12.38 4.66
C ILE A 39 -7.51 -11.01 4.96
N LEU A 40 -6.18 -10.90 4.96
CA LEU A 40 -5.46 -9.64 5.09
C LEU A 40 -4.65 -9.42 3.83
N VAL A 41 -5.09 -8.49 3.00
CA VAL A 41 -4.35 -8.03 1.82
C VAL A 41 -3.51 -6.84 2.24
N LEU A 42 -2.24 -6.82 1.84
CA LEU A 42 -1.29 -5.76 2.16
C LEU A 42 -0.63 -5.27 0.87
N ASP A 43 -0.48 -3.96 0.73
CA ASP A 43 0.48 -3.40 -0.21
C ASP A 43 1.93 -3.65 0.25
N LEU A 44 2.89 -3.44 -0.65
CA LEU A 44 4.32 -3.67 -0.39
C LEU A 44 5.09 -2.36 -0.17
N ASP A 45 5.20 -1.56 -1.22
CA ASP A 45 5.97 -0.31 -1.24
C ASP A 45 5.28 0.77 -0.39
N GLU A 46 6.06 1.52 0.38
CA GLU A 46 5.59 2.51 1.36
C GLU A 46 4.59 1.97 2.42
N THR A 47 4.34 0.66 2.44
CA THR A 47 3.43 -0.03 3.37
C THR A 47 4.19 -1.00 4.27
N LEU A 48 4.94 -1.95 3.70
CA LEU A 48 5.77 -2.93 4.43
C LEU A 48 7.26 -2.66 4.29
N VAL A 49 7.67 -2.06 3.18
CA VAL A 49 9.06 -1.70 2.87
C VAL A 49 9.11 -0.32 2.23
N HIS A 50 10.25 0.34 2.29
CA HIS A 50 10.57 1.46 1.41
C HIS A 50 11.77 1.07 0.57
N CYS A 51 11.72 1.40 -0.73
CA CYS A 51 12.77 1.03 -1.68
C CYS A 51 13.18 2.22 -2.55
N GLU A 52 14.48 2.33 -2.79
CA GLU A 52 15.04 3.22 -3.81
C GLU A 52 15.74 2.42 -4.90
N PHE A 53 15.69 2.93 -6.14
CA PHE A 53 16.29 2.28 -7.32
C PHE A 53 17.58 2.95 -7.77
N LYS A 54 18.09 3.87 -6.94
CA LYS A 54 19.35 4.58 -7.12
C LYS A 54 19.99 4.72 -5.75
N GLU A 55 21.32 4.80 -5.75
CA GLU A 55 22.04 5.08 -4.52
C GLU A 55 21.70 6.48 -4.02
N ASN A 56 21.23 6.57 -2.77
CA ASN A 56 20.97 7.82 -2.08
C ASN A 56 21.66 7.78 -0.71
N GLN A 57 22.59 8.71 -0.48
CA GLN A 57 23.34 8.80 0.78
C GLN A 57 22.48 9.19 1.97
N ASN A 58 21.27 9.73 1.74
CA ASN A 58 20.34 10.10 2.80
C ASN A 58 19.32 8.99 3.09
N PHE A 59 19.30 7.92 2.31
CA PHE A 59 18.40 6.79 2.53
C PHE A 59 19.07 5.75 3.41
N ASN A 60 18.48 5.48 4.58
CA ASN A 60 19.00 4.47 5.51
C ASN A 60 18.52 3.07 5.10
N TYR A 61 19.08 2.53 4.02
CA TYR A 61 18.73 1.20 3.54
C TYR A 61 19.40 0.10 4.37
N GLU A 62 18.67 -0.99 4.57
CA GLU A 62 19.12 -2.18 5.29
C GLU A 62 19.92 -3.12 4.39
N THR A 63 19.52 -3.22 3.12
CA THR A 63 20.13 -4.15 2.16
C THR A 63 20.00 -3.66 0.72
N ILE A 64 20.74 -4.29 -0.19
CA ILE A 64 20.62 -4.10 -1.63
C ILE A 64 20.21 -5.44 -2.25
N LEU A 65 19.12 -5.43 -3.01
CA LEU A 65 18.61 -6.58 -3.74
C LEU A 65 18.92 -6.45 -5.23
N ASP A 66 19.48 -7.52 -5.79
CA ASP A 66 19.73 -7.66 -7.22
C ASP A 66 18.46 -8.14 -7.92
N VAL A 67 17.80 -7.25 -8.67
CA VAL A 67 16.55 -7.53 -9.40
C VAL A 67 16.81 -7.55 -10.91
N TRP A 68 16.64 -8.71 -11.52
CA TRP A 68 16.68 -8.85 -12.98
C TRP A 68 15.31 -8.57 -13.57
N HIS A 69 15.19 -7.52 -14.40
CA HIS A 69 13.96 -7.19 -15.09
C HIS A 69 14.24 -6.84 -16.55
N LYS A 70 13.54 -7.53 -17.48
CA LYS A 70 13.66 -7.31 -18.94
C LYS A 70 15.11 -7.25 -19.46
N GLY A 71 15.96 -8.15 -18.95
CA GLY A 71 17.37 -8.27 -19.38
C GLY A 71 18.32 -7.25 -18.76
N VAL A 72 17.86 -6.42 -17.83
CA VAL A 72 18.68 -5.44 -17.10
C VAL A 72 18.70 -5.80 -15.62
N LEU A 73 19.88 -5.71 -15.00
CA LEU A 73 20.05 -5.83 -13.56
C LEU A 73 19.83 -4.45 -12.91
N TYR A 74 18.93 -4.41 -11.93
CA TYR A 74 18.64 -3.25 -11.11
C TYR A 74 19.07 -3.52 -9.67
N ASN A 75 19.73 -2.54 -9.06
CA ASN A 75 20.02 -2.55 -7.63
C ASN A 75 18.87 -1.86 -6.90
N VAL A 76 18.21 -2.58 -6.02
CA VAL A 76 17.12 -2.07 -5.18
C VAL A 76 17.62 -1.93 -3.76
N TYR A 77 17.75 -0.70 -3.30
CA TYR A 77 18.09 -0.37 -1.93
C TYR A 77 16.80 -0.50 -1.12
N LEU A 78 16.78 -1.32 -0.07
CA LEU A 78 15.56 -1.67 0.65
C LEU A 78 15.71 -1.42 2.15
N CYS A 79 14.68 -0.81 2.75
CA CYS A 79 14.48 -0.71 4.19
C CYS A 79 13.14 -1.37 4.55
N ARG A 80 13.14 -2.25 5.56
CA ARG A 80 11.90 -2.85 6.09
C ARG A 80 11.23 -1.87 7.04
N ARG A 81 9.90 -1.76 6.98
CA ARG A 81 9.15 -1.01 7.97
C ARG A 81 9.36 -1.64 9.36
N PRO A 82 9.60 -0.85 10.41
CA PRO A 82 9.74 -1.38 11.75
C PRO A 82 8.57 -2.28 12.15
N TYR A 83 8.87 -3.29 12.97
CA TYR A 83 7.93 -4.31 13.44
C TYR A 83 7.36 -5.27 12.37
N LEU A 84 7.80 -5.20 11.10
CA LEU A 84 7.29 -6.06 10.02
C LEU A 84 7.27 -7.56 10.35
N ARG A 85 8.38 -8.10 10.86
CA ARG A 85 8.47 -9.53 11.20
C ARG A 85 7.46 -9.93 12.28
N GLU A 86 7.35 -9.12 13.33
CA GLU A 86 6.41 -9.35 14.43
C GLU A 86 4.96 -9.23 13.95
N PHE A 87 4.68 -8.24 13.10
CA PHE A 87 3.38 -8.05 12.47
C PHE A 87 2.97 -9.29 11.64
N LEU A 88 3.80 -9.72 10.68
CA LEU A 88 3.50 -10.90 9.84
C LEU A 88 3.28 -12.15 10.69
N LYS A 89 4.16 -12.39 11.67
CA LYS A 89 4.05 -13.52 12.59
C LYS A 89 2.73 -13.50 13.35
N GLN A 90 2.37 -12.39 13.98
CA GLN A 90 1.14 -12.30 14.75
C GLN A 90 -0.10 -12.37 13.86
N MET A 91 -0.10 -11.71 12.70
CA MET A 91 -1.25 -11.69 11.79
C MET A 91 -1.47 -13.05 11.14
N SER A 92 -0.42 -13.80 10.84
CA SER A 92 -0.53 -15.14 10.21
C SER A 92 -1.34 -16.14 11.04
N VAL A 93 -1.50 -15.91 12.35
CA VAL A 93 -2.35 -16.72 13.22
C VAL A 93 -3.84 -16.53 12.90
N TYR A 94 -4.24 -15.31 12.55
CA TYR A 94 -5.64 -14.91 12.37
C TYR A 94 -6.04 -14.76 10.90
N TYR A 95 -5.06 -14.52 10.03
CA TYR A 95 -5.26 -14.13 8.65
C TYR A 95 -4.49 -15.03 7.67
N GLU A 96 -5.12 -15.32 6.53
CA GLU A 96 -4.42 -15.59 5.28
C GLU A 96 -3.86 -14.24 4.78
N ILE A 97 -2.54 -14.13 4.69
CA ILE A 97 -1.86 -12.89 4.28
C ILE A 97 -1.56 -12.96 2.79
N ILE A 98 -2.04 -11.97 2.04
CA ILE A 98 -1.83 -11.84 0.59
C ILE A 98 -1.18 -10.48 0.32
N ILE A 99 -0.20 -10.43 -0.56
CA ILE A 99 0.38 -9.17 -1.04
C ILE A 99 -0.36 -8.73 -2.31
N PHE A 100 -0.70 -7.45 -2.42
CA PHE A 100 -1.19 -6.87 -3.68
C PHE A 100 -0.46 -5.55 -3.94
N THR A 101 0.53 -5.58 -4.84
CA THR A 101 1.44 -4.45 -5.12
C THR A 101 1.31 -3.95 -6.57
N ALA A 102 1.62 -2.67 -6.78
CA ALA A 102 1.80 -2.08 -8.11
C ALA A 102 3.20 -2.35 -8.71
N GLY A 103 4.10 -2.95 -7.92
CA GLY A 103 5.44 -3.35 -8.33
C GLY A 103 5.43 -4.59 -9.24
N TYR A 104 6.46 -4.71 -10.07
CA TYR A 104 6.59 -5.86 -10.99
C TYR A 104 6.91 -7.15 -10.24
N GLU A 105 6.54 -8.28 -10.83
CA GLU A 105 6.70 -9.63 -10.30
C GLU A 105 8.16 -9.91 -9.94
N SER A 106 9.09 -9.60 -10.85
CA SER A 106 10.54 -9.80 -10.63
C SER A 106 11.09 -9.06 -9.42
N TYR A 107 10.49 -7.90 -9.10
CA TYR A 107 10.82 -7.12 -7.92
C TYR A 107 10.18 -7.74 -6.67
N CYS A 108 8.87 -8.03 -6.74
CA CYS A 108 8.11 -8.61 -5.64
C CYS A 108 8.74 -9.93 -5.15
N ASP A 109 9.10 -10.84 -6.07
CA ASP A 109 9.76 -12.10 -5.74
C ASP A 109 11.02 -11.90 -4.86
N LYS A 110 11.85 -10.91 -5.20
CA LYS A 110 13.09 -10.60 -4.48
C LYS A 110 12.83 -9.98 -3.12
N VAL A 111 11.87 -9.06 -3.03
CA VAL A 111 11.49 -8.46 -1.76
C VAL A 111 10.88 -9.49 -0.82
N LEU A 112 9.94 -10.31 -1.28
CA LEU A 112 9.29 -11.33 -0.45
C LEU A 112 10.27 -12.41 0.02
N GLN A 113 11.26 -12.77 -0.82
CA GLN A 113 12.36 -13.64 -0.40
C GLN A 113 13.15 -13.07 0.78
N TYR A 114 13.29 -11.74 0.86
CA TYR A 114 14.00 -11.05 1.93
C TYR A 114 13.14 -10.85 3.19
N ILE A 115 11.90 -10.40 3.04
CA ILE A 115 11.08 -9.98 4.19
C ILE A 115 10.31 -11.13 4.85
N ASP A 116 9.97 -12.19 4.10
CA ASP A 116 9.14 -13.30 4.57
C ASP A 116 9.91 -14.62 4.66
N VAL A 117 10.94 -14.63 5.51
CA VAL A 117 11.78 -15.81 5.77
C VAL A 117 10.99 -16.93 6.43
N ASP A 118 10.06 -16.58 7.32
CA ASP A 118 9.25 -17.54 8.11
C ASP A 118 8.00 -18.03 7.35
N LYS A 119 7.79 -17.62 6.09
CA LYS A 119 6.71 -18.06 5.19
C LYS A 119 5.31 -17.83 5.74
N HIS A 120 5.06 -16.60 6.18
CA HIS A 120 3.77 -16.13 6.67
C HIS A 120 2.85 -15.64 5.55
N ILE A 121 3.39 -15.25 4.40
CA ILE A 121 2.64 -14.77 3.23
C ILE A 121 2.20 -15.97 2.38
N SER A 122 0.91 -16.01 2.05
CA SER A 122 0.29 -17.14 1.35
C SER A 122 0.32 -17.00 -0.18
N ASP A 123 0.16 -15.77 -0.68
CA ASP A 123 0.13 -15.49 -2.12
C ASP A 123 0.46 -14.01 -2.41
N TYR A 124 0.71 -13.67 -3.67
CA TYR A 124 0.85 -12.28 -4.10
C TYR A 124 0.23 -11.99 -5.48
N PHE A 125 -0.23 -10.76 -5.63
CA PHE A 125 -0.70 -10.15 -6.87
C PHE A 125 0.17 -8.92 -7.13
N ALA A 126 0.64 -8.78 -8.36
CA ALA A 126 1.63 -7.78 -8.74
C ALA A 126 1.07 -6.85 -9.83
N ARG A 127 1.94 -6.04 -10.42
CA ARG A 127 1.61 -5.05 -11.43
C ARG A 127 0.75 -5.57 -12.58
N SER A 128 0.98 -6.80 -13.05
CA SER A 128 0.17 -7.38 -14.14
C SER A 128 -1.29 -7.63 -13.75
N ASN A 129 -1.61 -7.65 -12.46
CA ASN A 129 -2.95 -7.80 -11.91
C ASN A 129 -3.65 -6.45 -11.62
N CYS A 130 -2.94 -5.33 -11.70
CA CYS A 130 -3.47 -4.00 -11.45
C CYS A 130 -4.20 -3.42 -12.67
N ILE A 131 -5.12 -2.49 -12.42
CA ILE A 131 -5.79 -1.70 -13.46
C ILE A 131 -5.26 -0.27 -13.38
N PHE A 132 -4.60 0.18 -14.46
CA PHE A 132 -4.05 1.54 -14.53
C PHE A 132 -5.01 2.49 -15.26
N VAL A 133 -5.45 3.55 -14.59
CA VAL A 133 -6.36 4.57 -15.13
C VAL A 133 -5.81 5.96 -14.87
N ASN A 134 -5.45 6.70 -15.92
CA ASN A 134 -4.90 8.06 -15.82
C ASN A 134 -3.70 8.15 -14.85
N GLY A 135 -2.82 7.13 -14.85
CA GLY A 135 -1.67 7.04 -13.93
C GLY A 135 -2.00 6.56 -12.51
N ASN A 136 -3.28 6.31 -12.19
CA ASN A 136 -3.66 5.70 -10.93
C ASN A 136 -3.69 4.18 -11.03
N CYS A 137 -3.09 3.51 -10.05
CA CYS A 137 -3.17 2.06 -9.89
C CYS A 137 -4.40 1.70 -9.04
N LEU A 138 -5.36 0.99 -9.64
CA LEU A 138 -6.49 0.39 -8.94
C LEU A 138 -6.23 -1.11 -8.76
N LYS A 139 -6.54 -1.64 -7.57
CA LYS A 139 -6.33 -3.04 -7.20
C LYS A 139 -7.68 -3.69 -6.95
N ASP A 140 -8.12 -4.51 -7.91
CA ASP A 140 -9.42 -5.16 -7.84
C ASP A 140 -9.38 -6.36 -6.89
N LEU A 141 -9.96 -6.22 -5.70
CA LEU A 141 -10.01 -7.30 -4.69
C LEU A 141 -10.87 -8.49 -5.11
N ALA A 142 -11.75 -8.34 -6.11
CA ALA A 142 -12.60 -9.43 -6.58
C ALA A 142 -11.80 -10.51 -7.35
N ILE A 143 -10.63 -10.19 -7.90
CA ILE A 143 -9.79 -11.17 -8.61
C ILE A 143 -9.15 -12.20 -7.68
N LEU A 144 -9.14 -11.92 -6.37
CA LEU A 144 -8.53 -12.77 -5.36
C LEU A 144 -9.33 -14.06 -5.11
N ASP A 145 -10.59 -14.11 -5.58
CA ASP A 145 -11.53 -15.20 -5.29
C ASP A 145 -11.62 -15.49 -3.78
N ARG A 146 -11.84 -14.42 -3.00
CA ARG A 146 -12.01 -14.46 -1.55
C ARG A 146 -13.28 -13.71 -1.14
N PRO A 147 -13.97 -14.16 -0.08
CA PRO A 147 -15.17 -13.50 0.42
C PRO A 147 -14.83 -12.10 0.93
N LEU A 148 -15.32 -11.07 0.24
CA LEU A 148 -14.96 -9.69 0.54
C LEU A 148 -15.39 -9.25 1.94
N ASP A 149 -16.47 -9.80 2.49
CA ASP A 149 -16.93 -9.56 3.87
C ASP A 149 -15.97 -10.11 4.95
N GLN A 150 -14.96 -10.88 4.55
CA GLN A 150 -13.90 -11.41 5.41
C GLN A 150 -12.52 -10.81 5.11
N LEU A 151 -12.43 -9.87 4.17
CA LEU A 151 -11.18 -9.34 3.63
C LEU A 151 -10.93 -7.90 4.07
N ILE A 152 -9.75 -7.64 4.62
CA ILE A 152 -9.25 -6.28 4.91
C ILE A 152 -8.10 -6.01 3.95
N PHE A 153 -8.09 -4.84 3.32
CA PHE A 153 -7.00 -4.41 2.46
C PHE A 153 -6.34 -3.16 3.03
N ILE A 154 -5.03 -3.24 3.29
CA ILE A 154 -4.22 -2.12 3.79
C ILE A 154 -3.29 -1.63 2.69
N ASP A 155 -3.37 -0.35 2.38
CA ASP A 155 -2.58 0.32 1.35
C ASP A 155 -2.37 1.78 1.76
N ASN A 156 -1.23 2.38 1.41
CA ASN A 156 -0.95 3.79 1.69
C ASN A 156 -1.51 4.74 0.61
N ASN A 157 -2.01 4.20 -0.50
CA ASN A 157 -2.63 4.94 -1.59
C ASN A 157 -4.17 4.77 -1.57
N PRO A 158 -4.95 5.84 -1.39
CA PRO A 158 -6.42 5.75 -1.37
C PRO A 158 -7.03 5.28 -2.69
N ASN A 159 -6.35 5.47 -3.83
CA ASN A 159 -6.83 5.00 -5.13
C ASN A 159 -6.77 3.48 -5.26
N ALA A 160 -5.92 2.80 -4.49
CA ALA A 160 -5.72 1.36 -4.59
C ALA A 160 -7.02 0.57 -4.36
N PHE A 161 -7.81 0.97 -3.38
CA PHE A 161 -9.06 0.30 -2.99
C PHE A 161 -10.32 1.00 -3.53
N GLU A 162 -10.22 1.82 -4.56
CA GLU A 162 -11.34 2.61 -5.08
C GLU A 162 -12.49 1.76 -5.67
N LEU A 163 -12.20 0.51 -6.05
CA LEU A 163 -13.19 -0.47 -6.52
C LEU A 163 -13.93 -1.18 -5.38
N GLN A 164 -13.35 -1.20 -4.17
CA GLN A 164 -13.93 -1.82 -2.98
C GLN A 164 -13.59 -0.99 -1.71
N PRO A 165 -14.09 0.25 -1.59
CA PRO A 165 -13.67 1.18 -0.53
C PRO A 165 -14.00 0.68 0.88
N ASP A 166 -15.07 -0.11 1.05
CA ASP A 166 -15.45 -0.69 2.35
C ASP A 166 -14.46 -1.72 2.88
N ASN A 167 -13.56 -2.24 2.04
CA ASN A 167 -12.48 -3.15 2.43
C ASN A 167 -11.20 -2.42 2.83
N GLY A 168 -11.05 -1.15 2.46
CA GLY A 168 -9.80 -0.40 2.55
C GLY A 168 -9.53 0.15 3.95
N LEU A 169 -8.27 0.07 4.35
CA LEU A 169 -7.70 0.81 5.47
C LEU A 169 -6.46 1.56 4.96
N LEU A 170 -6.51 2.89 5.04
CA LEU A 170 -5.39 3.74 4.68
C LEU A 170 -4.34 3.71 5.78
N ILE A 171 -3.12 3.31 5.45
CA ILE A 171 -1.96 3.37 6.36
C ILE A 171 -1.06 4.56 5.98
N PRO A 172 -0.39 5.22 6.94
CA PRO A 172 0.62 6.20 6.61
C PRO A 172 1.75 5.61 5.77
N SER A 173 2.20 6.35 4.76
CA SER A 173 3.38 5.97 3.95
C SER A 173 4.62 5.87 4.82
N PHE A 174 5.36 4.79 4.68
CA PHE A 174 6.66 4.57 5.29
C PHE A 174 7.77 5.01 4.35
N LEU A 175 8.65 5.90 4.82
CA LEU A 175 9.72 6.50 4.01
C LEU A 175 11.13 6.21 4.53
N ASP A 176 11.31 5.36 5.55
CA ASP A 176 12.58 4.94 6.22
C ASP A 176 12.78 5.32 7.71
N SER A 177 11.77 5.89 8.37
CA SER A 177 11.89 6.26 9.79
C SER A 177 11.92 5.06 10.75
N ASP A 178 12.98 4.96 11.55
CA ASP A 178 13.12 3.96 12.63
C ASP A 178 12.12 4.17 13.80
N GLU A 179 11.51 5.35 13.87
CA GLU A 179 10.48 5.68 14.88
C GLU A 179 9.05 5.29 14.43
N ASP A 180 8.89 4.74 13.21
CA ASP A 180 7.58 4.29 12.73
C ASP A 180 7.06 3.11 13.57
N GLU A 181 5.86 3.27 14.13
CA GLU A 181 5.17 2.23 14.89
C GLU A 181 3.88 1.76 14.21
N CYS A 182 3.63 2.12 12.95
CA CYS A 182 2.31 1.93 12.34
C CYS A 182 1.90 0.46 12.26
N LEU A 183 2.83 -0.43 11.88
CA LEU A 183 2.56 -1.88 11.88
C LEU A 183 2.30 -2.41 13.29
N LEU A 184 3.05 -1.94 14.30
CA LEU A 184 2.85 -2.33 15.69
C LEU A 184 1.45 -1.92 16.18
N ARG A 185 1.03 -0.69 15.88
CA ARG A 185 -0.28 -0.14 16.28
C ARG A 185 -1.46 -0.79 15.56
N LEU A 186 -1.25 -1.34 14.36
CA LEU A 186 -2.27 -2.10 13.63
C LEU A 186 -2.60 -3.46 14.26
N ILE A 187 -1.63 -4.11 14.92
CA ILE A 187 -1.81 -5.46 15.50
C ILE A 187 -3.06 -5.57 16.39
N PRO A 188 -3.28 -4.73 17.41
CA PRO A 188 -4.43 -4.87 18.29
C PRO A 188 -5.76 -4.61 17.57
N PHE A 189 -5.82 -3.67 16.62
CA PHE A 189 -6.99 -3.43 15.80
C PHE A 189 -7.32 -4.64 14.91
N LEU A 190 -6.33 -5.21 14.22
CA LEU A 190 -6.55 -6.38 13.38
C LEU A 190 -6.93 -7.62 14.20
N LYS A 191 -6.42 -7.79 15.42
CA LYS A 191 -6.92 -8.84 16.33
C LYS A 191 -8.38 -8.62 16.74
N PHE A 192 -8.80 -7.38 16.97
CA PHE A 192 -10.20 -7.05 17.21
C PHE A 192 -11.07 -7.40 15.99
N MET A 193 -10.62 -7.04 14.79
CA MET A 193 -11.31 -7.33 13.54
C MET A 193 -11.44 -8.82 13.25
N ALA A 194 -10.45 -9.63 13.65
CA ALA A 194 -10.47 -11.08 13.47
C ALA A 194 -11.72 -11.74 14.06
N ASN A 195 -12.34 -11.15 15.08
CA ASN A 195 -13.52 -11.64 15.81
C ASN A 195 -14.87 -11.17 15.27
N LYS A 196 -14.90 -10.36 14.21
CA LYS A 196 -16.15 -9.87 13.62
C LYS A 196 -16.75 -10.90 12.67
N SER A 197 -18.07 -10.96 12.57
CA SER A 197 -18.75 -11.79 11.57
C SER A 197 -18.53 -11.26 10.15
N SER A 198 -18.51 -9.94 9.97
CA SER A 198 -18.10 -9.23 8.76
C SER A 198 -17.07 -8.15 9.13
N VAL A 199 -16.08 -7.91 8.27
CA VAL A 199 -15.09 -6.84 8.45
C VAL A 199 -15.49 -5.53 7.79
N LYS A 200 -16.62 -5.50 7.06
CA LYS A 200 -17.08 -4.32 6.33
C LYS A 200 -18.12 -3.49 7.11
N PRO A 201 -18.08 -2.16 6.97
CA PRO A 201 -17.03 -1.37 6.33
C PRO A 201 -15.87 -1.12 7.31
N VAL A 202 -14.62 -1.36 6.87
CA VAL A 202 -13.43 -1.35 7.74
C VAL A 202 -13.22 0.02 8.40
N ASN A 203 -13.48 1.10 7.65
CA ASN A 203 -13.36 2.47 8.16
C ASN A 203 -14.31 2.80 9.31
N GLN A 204 -15.51 2.19 9.37
CA GLN A 204 -16.43 2.39 10.47
C GLN A 204 -15.93 1.66 11.72
N PHE A 205 -15.45 0.42 11.55
CA PHE A 205 -14.83 -0.31 12.67
C PHE A 205 -13.60 0.40 13.22
N LEU A 206 -12.79 1.03 12.36
CA LEU A 206 -11.64 1.83 12.79
C LEU A 206 -12.09 3.01 13.65
N LYS A 207 -13.07 3.81 13.20
CA LYS A 207 -13.61 4.94 13.97
C LYS A 207 -14.16 4.51 15.34
N ASP A 208 -14.90 3.41 15.37
CA ASP A 208 -15.45 2.85 16.61
C ASP A 208 -14.33 2.38 17.56
N TYR A 209 -13.29 1.77 17.02
CA TYR A 209 -12.10 1.33 17.77
C TYR A 209 -11.35 2.53 18.35
N GLU A 210 -11.09 3.55 17.54
CA GLU A 210 -10.35 4.76 17.95
C GLU A 210 -11.09 5.59 19.00
N THR A 211 -12.43 5.53 19.04
CA THR A 211 -13.24 6.16 20.09
C THR A 211 -12.91 5.61 21.49
N ILE A 212 -12.48 4.36 21.58
CA ILE A 212 -12.20 3.66 22.85
C ILE A 212 -10.69 3.60 23.11
N ASN A 213 -9.89 3.39 22.06
CA ASN A 213 -8.47 3.07 22.16
C ASN A 213 -7.54 4.24 21.80
N GLY A 214 -8.09 5.38 21.36
CA GLY A 214 -7.32 6.49 20.80
C GLY A 214 -6.99 6.28 19.32
N SER A 215 -6.56 7.35 18.65
CA SER A 215 -6.17 7.30 17.23
C SER A 215 -5.07 6.26 17.00
N LEU A 216 -5.23 5.41 15.98
CA LEU A 216 -4.24 4.39 15.65
C LEU A 216 -2.94 5.03 15.13
N PHE A 217 -3.08 6.12 14.39
CA PHE A 217 -1.97 6.92 13.88
C PHE A 217 -2.13 8.32 14.49
N SER A 218 -1.35 8.61 15.54
CA SER A 218 -1.59 9.78 16.39
C SER A 218 -1.01 11.07 15.82
N ASP A 219 0.11 11.04 15.07
CA ASP A 219 0.82 12.27 14.71
C ASP A 219 1.67 12.09 13.43
N THR A 220 1.25 12.75 12.34
CA THR A 220 2.04 13.49 11.33
C THR A 220 1.22 13.61 10.03
N HIS A 221 0.61 14.78 9.79
CA HIS A 221 0.25 15.30 8.46
C HIS A 221 -0.47 14.39 7.43
N ILE A 222 -1.31 13.45 7.84
CA ILE A 222 -2.28 12.81 6.91
C ILE A 222 -3.68 13.26 7.30
N THR A 223 -3.89 14.57 7.21
CA THR A 223 -5.25 15.08 7.03
C THR A 223 -5.65 14.71 5.62
N LEU A 224 -6.63 13.80 5.50
CA LEU A 224 -7.47 13.66 4.31
C LEU A 224 -7.92 15.06 3.85
N GLN A 225 -7.22 15.66 2.90
CA GLN A 225 -7.83 16.64 1.99
C GLN A 225 -8.48 15.84 0.85
N CYS A 226 -9.55 15.11 1.18
CA CYS A 226 -10.59 14.90 0.19
C CYS A 226 -11.42 16.20 0.14
N HIS A 227 -10.94 17.21 -0.60
CA HIS A 227 -11.83 18.29 -1.00
C HIS A 227 -12.84 17.70 -1.98
N ILE A 228 -14.07 17.55 -1.49
CA ILE A 228 -15.28 17.49 -2.30
C ILE A 228 -15.44 18.90 -2.86
N ASP A 229 -14.84 19.18 -4.02
CA ASP A 229 -15.22 20.34 -4.81
C ASP A 229 -16.09 19.86 -5.98
N GLY A 230 -17.38 19.81 -5.68
CA GLY A 230 -18.40 19.98 -6.70
C GLY A 230 -18.51 21.47 -7.05
N GLU A 231 -18.75 21.69 -8.34
CA GLU A 231 -19.24 22.91 -8.99
C GLU A 231 -18.20 23.88 -9.59
N ASP A 232 -18.10 23.70 -10.90
CA ASP A 232 -18.13 24.71 -11.96
C ASP A 232 -16.88 24.84 -12.84
N GLY A 233 -17.15 25.12 -14.12
CA GLY A 233 -16.28 24.87 -15.24
C GLY A 233 -15.07 25.80 -15.34
N SER A 234 -13.92 25.22 -15.67
CA SER A 234 -13.05 25.59 -16.80
C SER A 234 -11.65 25.04 -16.56
N LEU A 235 -11.12 24.33 -17.56
CA LEU A 235 -9.76 23.82 -17.58
C LEU A 235 -8.80 24.99 -17.85
N ASN A 236 -7.80 25.17 -16.98
CA ASN A 236 -6.57 25.88 -17.32
C ASN A 236 -5.37 24.98 -16.99
N GLU A 237 -4.56 24.69 -18.01
CA GLU A 237 -3.46 23.70 -18.03
C GLU A 237 -2.15 24.14 -17.34
N GLU A 238 -2.14 25.15 -16.46
CA GLU A 238 -0.88 25.66 -15.87
C GLU A 238 -0.98 26.00 -14.38
N SER A 239 -1.14 25.00 -13.51
CA SER A 239 -0.70 25.13 -12.10
C SER A 239 -0.56 23.78 -11.40
N CYS A 240 0.64 23.21 -11.45
CA CYS A 240 1.12 22.25 -10.45
C CYS A 240 2.51 22.71 -10.01
N ILE A 241 2.54 23.75 -9.17
CA ILE A 241 3.72 24.08 -8.37
C ILE A 241 3.45 23.45 -7.00
N ILE A 242 4.15 22.35 -6.72
CA ILE A 242 4.24 21.82 -5.35
C ILE A 242 5.21 22.74 -4.61
N ILE A 243 4.71 23.44 -3.60
CA ILE A 243 5.53 24.19 -2.64
C ILE A 243 5.99 23.17 -1.60
N ASP A 244 7.23 22.70 -1.74
CA ASP A 244 7.92 22.00 -0.66
C ASP A 244 8.50 23.04 0.31
N ASP A 245 7.84 23.23 1.45
CA ASP A 245 8.45 23.89 2.61
C ASP A 245 8.18 23.04 3.86
N VAL A 246 9.16 22.19 4.22
CA VAL A 246 9.26 21.61 5.56
C VAL A 246 10.53 22.16 6.24
N PRO A 247 10.47 22.65 7.49
CA PRO A 247 11.57 23.39 8.10
C PRO A 247 12.77 22.50 8.43
N LYS A 248 13.96 22.92 7.99
CA LYS A 248 15.25 22.32 8.38
C LYS A 248 15.51 22.55 9.87
N HIS A 249 15.60 21.47 10.65
CA HIS A 249 16.17 21.52 12.00
C HIS A 249 17.62 22.05 11.95
N ARG A 250 17.88 23.11 12.70
CA ARG A 250 19.20 23.77 12.84
C ARG A 250 20.22 22.80 13.44
N LYS A 251 21.32 22.53 12.71
CA LYS A 251 22.60 22.10 13.30
C LYS A 251 23.52 23.31 13.46
N THR A 252 24.13 23.37 14.63
CA THR A 252 25.02 24.42 15.15
C THR A 252 26.25 24.61 14.25
N GLN A 253 26.63 25.88 14.05
CA GLN A 253 27.76 26.31 13.21
C GLN A 253 29.12 25.85 13.75
N THR A 254 30.01 25.44 12.85
CA THR A 254 31.45 25.78 12.94
C THR A 254 31.96 26.06 11.52
N LEU A 255 32.60 27.22 11.36
CA LEU A 255 33.17 27.77 10.13
C LEU A 255 34.33 26.92 9.58
N MET A 256 34.53 26.94 8.25
CA MET A 256 35.75 27.41 7.58
C MET A 256 35.61 27.41 6.03
N HIS A 257 36.24 28.41 5.42
CA HIS A 257 36.39 28.75 3.99
C HIS A 257 36.81 27.61 3.03
N HIS A 258 36.29 27.56 1.79
CA HIS A 258 36.87 28.21 0.58
C HIS A 258 36.29 27.65 -0.75
N GLN A 259 36.08 28.60 -1.69
CA GLN A 259 36.25 28.54 -3.15
C GLN A 259 35.28 27.76 -4.06
N SER A 260 34.65 28.60 -4.89
CA SER A 260 33.89 28.45 -6.13
C SER A 260 34.45 27.45 -7.15
N LYS A 261 33.55 26.71 -7.80
CA LYS A 261 33.58 26.44 -9.26
C LYS A 261 32.19 26.05 -9.77
N SER A 262 31.80 26.70 -10.86
CA SER A 262 30.59 26.51 -11.64
C SER A 262 30.57 25.17 -12.37
N LYS A 263 29.38 24.58 -12.52
CA LYS A 263 28.95 23.80 -13.69
C LYS A 263 27.44 23.57 -13.65
N GLN A 264 26.76 24.07 -14.67
CA GLN A 264 25.39 23.69 -15.05
C GLN A 264 25.39 22.21 -15.49
N VAL A 265 24.50 21.39 -14.95
CA VAL A 265 24.02 20.15 -15.57
C VAL A 265 22.55 19.95 -15.18
N GLN A 266 21.76 19.57 -16.18
CA GLN A 266 20.29 19.45 -16.20
C GLN A 266 19.69 18.58 -15.09
N GLU A 267 18.61 19.09 -14.49
CA GLU A 267 17.68 18.36 -13.64
C GLU A 267 16.89 17.34 -14.48
N ALA A 268 17.03 16.06 -14.16
CA ALA A 268 16.14 15.00 -14.63
C ALA A 268 15.40 14.42 -13.41
N ARG A 269 14.09 14.69 -13.40
CA ARG A 269 13.13 14.39 -12.33
C ARG A 269 13.06 12.89 -11.99
N SER A 270 13.06 12.59 -10.71
CA SER A 270 12.82 11.26 -10.12
C SER A 270 11.33 10.95 -10.07
N GLN A 271 10.83 10.22 -11.05
CA GLN A 271 9.66 9.38 -10.89
C GLN A 271 10.17 7.95 -10.74
N SER A 272 9.65 7.23 -9.74
CA SER A 272 9.95 5.81 -9.55
C SER A 272 9.63 5.07 -10.85
N LEU A 273 10.62 4.33 -11.36
CA LEU A 273 10.51 3.55 -12.60
C LEU A 273 9.49 2.40 -12.48
N PHE A 274 8.90 2.22 -11.30
CA PHE A 274 8.07 1.08 -10.95
C PHE A 274 6.70 1.45 -10.31
N SER A 275 6.42 2.74 -10.08
CA SER A 275 5.15 3.21 -9.46
C SER A 275 4.29 4.14 -10.34
N GLY A 276 4.57 4.22 -11.64
CA GLY A 276 3.68 4.89 -12.61
C GLY A 276 2.52 4.02 -13.07
#